data_AF-A0A1E7FUB9-F1
#
_entry.id   AF-A0A1E7FUB9-F1
#
_cell.length_a   1.000
_cell.length_b   1.000
_cell.length_c   1.000
_cell.angle_alpha   90.00
_cell.angle_beta   90.00
_cell.angle_gamma   90.00
#
_symmetry.space_group_name_H-M   'P 1'
#
loop_
_entity.id
_entity.type
_entity.pdbx_description
1 polymer ?
#
loop_
_entity_poly.entity_id
_entity_poly.type
_entity_poly.pdbx_seq_one_letter_code
_entity_poly.pdbx_strand_id
1 'polypeptide(L)'
;MATKDSMVWPKEGEHWGCPDLNDPFSPNKILPMNETEWYQQDLFGLKTAQEAGKNIFETFEGDHLQFEIDDFDRWITSYLVINDSNGHDKKDDLDEEYIDDSKGNGLSTRIE
;
A
#
# COMPACT_ATOMS: atom_id res chain seq x y z
N MET A 1 -4.73 6.20 1.92
CA MET A 1 -4.93 7.65 1.84
C MET A 1 -3.89 8.35 2.67
N ALA A 2 -3.02 9.13 2.02
CA ALA A 2 -2.11 10.01 2.74
C ALA A 2 -2.90 11.20 3.33
N THR A 3 -2.67 11.55 4.59
CA THR A 3 -3.44 12.63 5.24
C THR A 3 -3.19 14.00 4.61
N LYS A 4 -2.01 14.21 4.01
CA LYS A 4 -1.52 15.47 3.44
C LYS A 4 -1.05 15.32 1.99
N ASP A 5 -1.65 14.41 1.21
CA ASP A 5 -1.26 14.21 -0.20
C ASP A 5 -1.31 15.52 -0.99
N SER A 6 -0.18 15.90 -1.58
CA SER A 6 0.00 17.09 -2.42
C SER A 6 0.08 16.78 -3.93
N MET A 7 0.08 15.49 -4.30
CA MET A 7 0.23 15.00 -5.68
C MET A 7 -1.09 14.50 -6.27
N VAL A 8 -1.90 13.81 -5.50
CA VAL A 8 -3.19 13.25 -5.93
C VAL A 8 -4.31 14.24 -5.61
N TRP A 9 -5.05 14.65 -6.64
CA TRP A 9 -6.23 15.50 -6.47
C TRP A 9 -7.48 14.88 -7.13
N PRO A 10 -8.59 14.71 -6.39
CA PRO A 10 -8.69 14.80 -4.93
C PRO A 10 -8.00 13.59 -4.26
N LYS A 11 -7.45 13.76 -3.05
CA LYS A 11 -6.80 12.65 -2.31
C LYS A 11 -7.78 11.51 -2.01
N GLU A 12 -9.07 11.83 -1.89
CA GLU A 12 -10.15 10.86 -1.72
C GLU A 12 -10.22 9.84 -2.88
N GLY A 13 -9.63 10.17 -4.04
CA GLY A 13 -9.45 9.25 -5.16
C GLY A 13 -8.63 8.01 -4.80
N GLU A 14 -7.72 8.09 -3.82
CA GLU A 14 -6.99 6.93 -3.28
C GLU A 14 -7.94 5.88 -2.69
N HIS A 15 -9.12 6.30 -2.22
CA HIS A 15 -10.17 5.46 -1.64
C HIS A 15 -11.46 5.53 -2.47
N TRP A 16 -11.35 5.63 -3.80
CA TRP A 16 -12.48 5.60 -4.77
C TRP A 16 -13.47 6.77 -4.70
N GLY A 17 -13.13 7.88 -4.06
CA GLY A 17 -13.87 9.13 -4.17
C GLY A 17 -13.58 9.89 -5.47
N CYS A 18 -14.32 10.97 -5.72
CA CYS A 18 -14.11 11.83 -6.89
C CYS A 18 -14.72 13.23 -6.70
N PRO A 19 -14.40 14.22 -7.55
CA PRO A 19 -15.16 15.46 -7.60
C PRO A 19 -16.63 15.20 -7.98
N ASP A 20 -17.54 16.00 -7.44
CA ASP A 20 -18.96 15.97 -7.83
C ASP A 20 -19.09 16.29 -9.33
N LEU A 21 -19.69 15.38 -10.10
CA LEU A 21 -19.87 15.52 -11.54
C LEU A 21 -20.77 16.72 -11.91
N ASN A 22 -21.62 17.18 -11.00
CA ASN A 22 -22.44 18.38 -11.21
C ASN A 22 -21.63 19.68 -11.06
N ASP A 23 -20.45 19.61 -10.43
CA ASP A 23 -19.58 20.75 -10.16
C ASP A 23 -18.10 20.32 -10.07
N PRO A 24 -17.52 19.78 -11.16
CA PRO A 24 -16.27 19.01 -11.12
C PRO A 24 -15.01 19.84 -10.84
N PHE A 25 -15.12 21.17 -10.91
CA PHE A 25 -14.02 22.09 -10.63
C PHE A 25 -14.12 22.74 -9.25
N SER A 26 -15.17 22.44 -8.48
CA SER A 26 -15.30 22.96 -7.12
C SER A 26 -14.37 22.20 -6.18
N PRO A 27 -13.40 22.88 -5.54
CA PRO A 27 -12.44 22.22 -4.67
C PRO A 27 -13.08 21.67 -3.38
N ASN A 28 -14.32 22.04 -3.08
CA ASN A 28 -15.02 21.71 -1.85
C ASN A 28 -16.12 20.65 -2.03
N LYS A 29 -16.31 20.12 -3.25
CA LYS A 29 -17.34 19.12 -3.54
C LYS A 29 -16.70 17.83 -4.01
N ILE A 30 -16.19 17.08 -3.03
CA ILE A 30 -15.63 15.75 -3.24
C ILE A 30 -16.64 14.73 -2.70
N LEU A 31 -17.06 13.81 -3.56
CA LEU A 31 -17.92 12.69 -3.22
C LEU A 31 -17.06 11.57 -2.62
N PRO A 32 -17.41 11.05 -1.43
CA PRO A 32 -16.82 9.81 -0.93
C PRO A 32 -17.27 8.62 -1.78
N MET A 33 -16.53 7.51 -1.70
CA MET A 33 -16.81 6.28 -2.48
C MET A 33 -18.30 5.89 -2.47
N ASN A 34 -18.97 5.92 -1.33
CA ASN A 34 -20.37 5.45 -1.20
C ASN A 34 -21.40 6.34 -1.91
N GLU A 35 -21.02 7.54 -2.33
CA GLU A 35 -21.87 8.50 -3.04
C GLU A 35 -21.59 8.52 -4.55
N THR A 36 -20.55 7.84 -5.02
CA THR A 36 -20.19 7.83 -6.45
C THR A 36 -21.11 6.91 -7.26
N GLU A 37 -21.21 7.19 -8.56
CA GLU A 37 -22.00 6.38 -9.49
C GLU A 37 -21.53 4.91 -9.51
N TRP A 38 -20.21 4.68 -9.53
CA TRP A 38 -19.65 3.33 -9.59
C TRP A 38 -19.95 2.49 -8.37
N TYR A 39 -20.07 3.10 -7.18
CA TYR A 39 -20.49 2.39 -5.99
C TYR A 39 -22.01 2.18 -5.96
N GLN A 40 -22.80 3.23 -6.23
CA GLN A 40 -24.26 3.16 -6.15
C GLN A 40 -24.85 2.16 -7.15
N GLN A 41 -24.30 2.10 -8.36
CA GLN A 41 -24.72 1.17 -9.41
C GLN A 41 -23.91 -0.14 -9.41
N ASP A 42 -22.96 -0.29 -8.48
CA ASP A 42 -22.08 -1.46 -8.36
C ASP A 42 -21.40 -1.89 -9.68
N LEU A 43 -20.93 -0.92 -10.47
CA LEU A 43 -20.54 -1.11 -11.89
C LEU A 43 -19.48 -2.18 -12.12
N PHE A 44 -18.66 -2.46 -11.11
CA PHE A 44 -17.61 -3.48 -11.14
C PHE A 44 -17.52 -4.29 -9.85
N GLY A 45 -18.59 -4.32 -9.04
CA GLY A 45 -18.62 -5.08 -7.79
C GLY A 45 -17.99 -4.39 -6.58
N LEU A 46 -17.69 -3.09 -6.64
CA LEU A 46 -17.10 -2.34 -5.52
C LEU A 46 -17.98 -2.36 -4.26
N LYS A 47 -19.30 -2.18 -4.44
CA LYS A 47 -20.27 -2.24 -3.34
C LYS A 47 -20.46 -3.67 -2.86
N THR A 48 -20.56 -4.63 -3.77
CA THR A 48 -20.62 -6.06 -3.41
C THR A 48 -19.39 -6.47 -2.57
N ALA A 49 -18.19 -6.02 -2.95
CA ALA A 49 -16.97 -6.27 -2.19
C ALA A 49 -16.98 -5.57 -0.83
N GLN A 50 -17.48 -4.33 -0.77
CA GLN A 50 -17.64 -3.58 0.49
C GLN A 50 -18.56 -4.31 1.47
N GLU A 51 -19.74 -4.71 1.02
CA GLU A 51 -20.74 -5.40 1.84
C GLU A 51 -20.26 -6.78 2.30
N ALA A 52 -19.40 -7.42 1.51
CA ALA A 52 -18.73 -8.67 1.87
C ALA A 52 -17.49 -8.47 2.76
N GLY A 53 -17.13 -7.23 3.14
CA GLY A 53 -15.97 -6.92 3.98
C GLY A 53 -14.62 -7.16 3.29
N LYS A 54 -14.56 -7.08 1.95
CA LYS A 54 -13.35 -7.34 1.16
C LYS A 54 -12.51 -6.10 0.85
N ASN A 55 -13.07 -4.90 0.99
CA ASN A 55 -12.32 -3.66 0.83
C ASN A 55 -11.74 -3.26 2.18
N ILE A 56 -10.43 -2.98 2.20
CA ILE A 56 -9.75 -2.47 3.38
C ILE A 56 -9.10 -1.14 3.01
N PHE A 57 -9.40 -0.10 3.78
CA PHE A 57 -9.00 1.28 3.51
C PHE A 57 -7.99 1.76 4.55
N GLU A 58 -6.72 1.73 4.17
CA GLU A 58 -5.62 2.18 5.01
C GLU A 58 -5.35 3.68 4.83
N THR A 59 -5.01 4.36 5.93
CA THR A 59 -4.61 5.76 5.97
C THR A 59 -3.30 5.86 6.74
N PHE A 60 -2.42 6.75 6.30
CA PHE A 60 -1.16 7.03 6.97
C PHE A 60 -0.93 8.53 7.04
N GLU A 61 -0.20 8.96 8.07
CA GLU A 61 0.19 10.36 8.21
C GLU A 61 1.36 10.66 7.27
N GLY A 62 1.20 11.63 6.36
CA GLY A 62 2.25 11.95 5.40
C GLY A 62 1.74 12.54 4.10
N ASP A 63 2.68 12.83 3.21
CA ASP A 63 2.45 13.20 1.81
C ASP A 63 2.55 11.94 0.91
N HIS A 64 2.41 12.11 -0.40
CA HIS A 64 2.36 11.06 -1.40
C HIS A 64 3.50 10.04 -1.26
N LEU A 65 3.15 8.79 -0.94
CA LEU A 65 4.07 7.66 -0.74
C LEU A 65 5.12 7.86 0.39
N GLN A 66 4.91 8.84 1.27
CA GLN A 66 5.79 9.13 2.42
C GLN A 66 5.18 8.55 3.71
N PHE A 67 5.04 7.22 3.76
CA PHE A 67 4.66 6.49 4.97
C PHE A 67 5.91 6.09 5.77
N GLU A 68 5.73 5.90 7.08
CA GLU A 68 6.79 5.38 7.95
C GLU A 68 7.01 3.87 7.73
N ILE A 69 8.20 3.38 8.08
CA ILE A 69 8.50 1.94 7.95
C ILE A 69 7.54 1.06 8.77
N ASP A 70 7.06 1.56 9.91
CA ASP A 70 6.08 0.87 10.75
C ASP A 70 4.73 0.64 10.03
N ASP A 71 4.29 1.60 9.22
CA ASP A 71 3.07 1.45 8.41
C ASP A 71 3.27 0.42 7.31
N PHE A 72 4.44 0.44 6.66
CA PHE A 72 4.81 -0.55 5.66
C PHE A 72 4.85 -1.97 6.24
N ASP A 73 5.59 -2.17 7.33
CA ASP A 73 5.74 -3.48 7.99
C ASP A 73 4.38 -4.02 8.43
N ARG A 74 3.50 -3.15 8.95
CA ARG A 74 2.13 -3.51 9.29
C ARG A 74 1.35 -3.99 8.07
N TRP A 75 1.41 -3.31 6.93
CA TRP A 75 0.68 -3.75 5.73
C TRP A 75 1.20 -5.08 5.19
N ILE A 76 2.52 -5.26 5.10
CA ILE A 76 3.12 -6.52 4.63
C ILE A 76 2.71 -7.67 5.55
N THR A 77 2.83 -7.49 6.87
CA THR A 77 2.49 -8.53 7.84
C THR A 77 0.98 -8.79 7.94
N SER A 78 0.14 -7.82 7.60
CA SER A 78 -1.31 -8.00 7.62
C SER A 78 -1.84 -8.72 6.37
N TYR A 79 -1.28 -8.44 5.18
CA TYR A 79 -1.89 -8.83 3.91
C TYR A 79 -1.06 -9.79 3.06
N LEU A 80 0.26 -9.89 3.29
CA LEU A 80 1.16 -10.70 2.47
C LEU A 80 1.78 -11.88 3.22
N VAL A 81 1.32 -12.17 4.44
CA VAL A 81 1.75 -13.37 5.17
C VAL A 81 1.13 -14.60 4.51
N ILE A 82 2.00 -15.45 3.98
CA ILE A 82 1.63 -16.79 3.56
C ILE A 82 1.42 -17.62 4.82
N ASN A 83 0.16 -17.93 5.12
CA ASN A 83 -0.16 -19.01 6.03
C ASN A 83 0.17 -20.31 5.32
N ASP A 84 1.40 -20.80 5.50
CA ASP A 84 1.73 -22.17 5.11
C ASP A 84 0.83 -23.11 5.93
N SER A 85 -0.17 -23.65 5.25
CA SER A 85 -1.05 -24.68 5.82
C SER A 85 -0.34 -26.03 5.98
N ASN A 86 0.95 -26.10 5.66
CA ASN A 86 1.83 -27.22 5.96
C ASN A 86 2.81 -26.79 7.06
N GLY A 87 2.50 -27.16 8.31
CA GLY A 87 3.33 -26.85 9.46
C GLY A 87 4.76 -27.36 9.32
N HIS A 88 5.66 -26.47 8.89
CA HIS A 88 7.09 -26.57 9.13
C HIS A 88 7.46 -25.47 10.13
N ASP A 89 7.97 -25.89 11.29
CA ASP A 89 8.49 -24.99 12.32
C ASP A 89 9.55 -24.06 11.71
N LYS A 90 9.25 -22.76 11.63
CA LYS A 90 10.18 -21.70 11.20
C LYS A 90 11.28 -21.43 12.25
N LYS A 91 12.00 -22.47 12.67
CA LYS A 91 13.19 -22.31 13.53
C LYS A 91 14.50 -22.25 12.75
N ASP A 92 14.49 -22.54 11.46
CA ASP A 92 15.72 -22.77 10.70
C ASP A 92 16.04 -21.69 9.64
N ASP A 93 15.22 -20.65 9.47
CA ASP A 93 15.38 -19.66 8.37
C ASP A 93 15.98 -18.31 8.82
N LEU A 94 16.59 -18.21 10.01
CA LEU A 94 17.33 -17.02 10.42
C LEU A 94 18.84 -17.17 10.22
N ASP A 95 19.26 -17.49 9.00
CA ASP A 95 20.66 -17.39 8.57
C ASP A 95 20.74 -16.68 7.20
N GLU A 96 20.22 -15.45 7.09
CA GLU A 96 20.67 -14.55 6.02
C GLU A 96 21.72 -13.58 6.58
N GLU A 97 22.97 -13.95 6.33
CA GLU A 97 24.18 -13.19 6.59
C GLU A 97 24.11 -11.84 5.87
N TYR A 98 24.09 -10.75 6.65
CA TYR A 98 24.17 -9.38 6.13
C TYR A 98 25.58 -9.15 5.56
N ILE A 99 25.74 -9.18 4.23
CA ILE A 99 27.02 -8.90 3.57
C ILE A 99 27.27 -7.37 3.59
N ASP A 100 28.35 -6.97 4.27
CA ASP A 100 28.86 -5.60 4.29
C ASP A 100 29.91 -5.41 3.18
N ASP A 101 29.50 -4.77 2.09
CA ASP A 101 30.30 -4.51 0.89
C ASP A 101 31.43 -3.48 1.11
N SER A 102 31.60 -2.94 2.32
CA SER A 102 32.57 -1.88 2.59
C SER A 102 34.04 -2.33 2.71
N LYS A 103 34.34 -3.64 2.61
CA LYS A 103 35.71 -4.16 2.71
C LYS A 103 36.21 -4.80 1.41
N GLY A 104 36.72 -3.95 0.52
CA GLY A 104 37.44 -4.38 -0.68
C GLY A 104 38.66 -5.25 -0.33
N ASN A 105 38.64 -6.51 -0.78
CA ASN A 105 39.72 -7.44 -0.55
C ASN A 105 40.68 -7.44 -1.76
N GLY A 106 41.90 -6.93 -1.56
CA GLY A 106 42.97 -6.96 -2.54
C GLY A 106 43.47 -8.38 -2.76
N LEU A 107 43.63 -8.78 -4.02
CA LEU A 107 44.31 -10.02 -4.38
C LEU A 107 45.35 -9.76 -5.48
N SER A 108 46.60 -9.89 -5.04
CA SER A 108 47.82 -9.98 -5.81
C SER A 108 47.77 -11.20 -6.73
N THR A 109 48.09 -11.02 -8.01
CA THR A 109 48.45 -12.12 -8.91
C THR A 109 49.86 -11.88 -9.46
N ARG A 110 50.81 -12.69 -8.96
CA ARG A 110 52.08 -13.00 -9.63
C ARG A 110 51.82 -14.15 -10.59
N ILE A 111 52.13 -13.98 -11.86
CA ILE A 111 52.47 -15.08 -12.77
C ILE A 111 53.64 -14.60 -13.63
N GLU A 112 54.58 -15.52 -13.86
CA GLU A 112 55.97 -15.42 -14.35
C GLU A 112 56.25 -14.52 -15.56
#